data_AF-V4AWT2-F1
#
_entry.id   AF-V4AWT2-F1
#
_cell.length_a   1.000
_cell.length_b   1.000
_cell.length_c   1.000
_cell.angle_alpha   90.00
_cell.angle_beta   90.00
_cell.angle_gamma   90.00
#
_symmetry.space_group_name_H-M   'P 1'
#
loop_
_entity.id
_entity.type
_entity.pdbx_description
1 polymer ?
#
loop_
_entity_poly.entity_id
_entity_poly.type
_entity_poly.pdbx_seq_one_letter_code
_entity_poly.pdbx_strand_id
1 'polypeptide(L)' 'CMQSAEVGPCRALMPKYYYNATMKRCMKFMFGGCHENENNFPDLETCAKTCGWYFPRLYLRCRNP' A
#
# COMPACT_ATOMS: atom_id res chain seq x y z
N CYS A 1 5.12 -4.59 1.54
CA CYS A 1 3.88 -4.12 2.20
C CYS A 1 4.05 -3.66 3.65
N MET A 2 5.00 -4.21 4.43
CA MET A 2 5.18 -3.82 5.84
C MET A 2 6.14 -2.65 6.08
N GLN A 3 6.80 -2.16 5.01
CA GLN A 3 7.67 -0.98 5.08
C GLN A 3 6.85 0.29 5.35
N SER A 4 7.46 1.34 5.88
CA SER A 4 6.82 2.65 6.06
C SER A 4 6.51 3.33 4.74
N ALA A 5 5.54 4.24 4.73
CA ALA A 5 5.41 5.22 3.65
C ALA A 5 6.58 6.22 3.74
N GLU A 6 7.33 6.38 2.67
CA GLU A 6 8.49 7.29 2.63
C GLU A 6 8.30 8.38 1.59
N VAL A 7 8.36 9.64 2.02
CA VAL A 7 8.31 10.81 1.12
C VAL A 7 9.62 10.90 0.31
N GLY A 8 10.75 10.48 0.87
CA GLY A 8 12.07 10.65 0.25
C GLY A 8 12.57 12.11 0.30
N PRO A 9 13.81 12.37 -0.15
CA PRO A 9 14.45 13.69 -0.03
C PRO A 9 14.05 14.68 -1.13
N CYS A 10 13.47 14.21 -2.23
CA CYS A 10 12.97 15.07 -3.30
C CYS A 10 11.67 15.79 -2.90
N ARG A 11 11.31 16.86 -3.62
CA ARG A 11 10.24 17.80 -3.24
C ARG A 11 9.09 17.90 -4.26
N ALA A 12 8.93 16.89 -5.12
CA ALA A 12 7.72 16.79 -5.93
C ALA A 12 6.51 16.45 -5.04
N LEU A 13 5.31 16.73 -5.54
CA LEU A 13 4.06 16.35 -4.89
C LEU A 13 3.36 15.30 -5.74
N MET A 14 3.77 14.04 -5.58
CA MET A 14 3.23 12.93 -6.36
C MET A 14 2.25 12.12 -5.50
N PRO A 15 0.93 12.17 -5.78
CA PRO A 15 -0.03 11.33 -5.09
C PRO A 15 0.26 9.86 -5.37
N LYS A 16 0.49 9.09 -4.31
CA LYS A 16 0.77 7.66 -4.35
C LYS A 16 -0.02 6.94 -3.26
N TYR A 17 0.01 5.62 -3.28
CA TYR A 17 -0.63 4.77 -2.28
C TYR A 17 0.41 3.91 -1.56
N TYR A 18 0.20 3.67 -0.27
CA TYR A 18 0.98 2.71 0.51
C TYR A 18 0.03 1.83 1.32
N TYR A 19 0.46 0.64 1.71
CA TYR A 19 -0.28 -0.23 2.61
C TYR A 19 -0.01 0.17 4.07
N ASN A 20 -1.07 0.54 4.79
CA ASN A 20 -1.01 0.77 6.23
C ASN A 20 -1.37 -0.54 6.96
N ALA A 21 -0.37 -1.20 7.56
CA ALA A 21 -0.55 -2.49 8.23
C ALA A 21 -1.43 -2.40 9.50
N THR A 22 -1.38 -1.27 10.22
CA THR A 22 -2.21 -1.04 11.41
C THR A 22 -3.69 -0.97 11.05
N MET A 23 -4.02 -0.22 9.99
CA MET A 23 -5.39 -0.07 9.50
C MET A 23 -5.81 -1.19 8.54
N LYS A 24 -4.87 -2.08 8.18
CA LYS A 24 -5.04 -3.17 7.21
C LYS A 24 -5.61 -2.71 5.86
N ARG A 25 -5.24 -1.52 5.40
CA ARG A 25 -5.75 -0.94 4.15
C ARG A 25 -4.72 -0.06 3.46
N CYS A 26 -4.88 0.08 2.15
CA CYS A 26 -4.12 1.03 1.36
C CYS A 26 -4.60 2.46 1.61
N MET A 27 -3.66 3.39 1.77
CA MET A 27 -3.90 4.80 2.05
C MET A 27 -3.09 5.68 1.10
N LYS A 28 -3.61 6.86 0.78
CA LYS A 28 -2.90 7.87 -0.02
C LYS A 28 -1.80 8.55 0.80
N PHE A 29 -0.72 8.92 0.14
CA PHE A 29 0.32 9.81 0.68
C PHE A 29 0.97 10.61 -0.47
N MET A 30 1.80 11.60 -0.12
CA MET A 30 2.58 12.37 -1.09
C MET A 30 4.01 11.85 -1.14
N PHE A 31 4.42 11.35 -2.30
CA PHE A 31 5.79 10.94 -2.56
C PHE A 31 6.58 12.10 -3.16
N GLY A 32 7.81 12.29 -2.68
CA GLY A 32 8.72 13.36 -3.07
C GLY A 32 9.35 13.18 -4.45
N GLY A 33 9.22 12.00 -5.06
CA GLY A 33 9.63 11.74 -6.45
C GLY A 33 10.98 11.06 -6.63
N CYS A 34 11.67 10.67 -5.54
CA CYS A 34 12.89 9.86 -5.62
C CYS A 34 13.11 9.03 -4.33
N HIS A 35 13.95 8.00 -4.42
CA HIS A 35 14.22 7.04 -3.34
C HIS A 35 12.94 6.39 -2.80
N GLU A 36 12.09 5.87 -3.70
CA GLU A 36 10.95 5.06 -3.31
C GLU A 36 11.38 3.71 -2.73
N ASN A 37 10.60 3.23 -1.77
CA ASN A 37 10.65 1.84 -1.32
C ASN A 37 9.50 1.04 -1.95
N GLU A 38 9.42 -0.26 -1.65
CA GLU A 38 8.42 -1.16 -2.26
C GLU A 38 6.98 -0.94 -1.75
N ASN A 39 6.76 -0.09 -0.73
CA ASN A 39 5.43 0.27 -0.25
C ASN A 39 4.94 1.59 -0.87
N ASN A 40 5.11 1.73 -2.18
CA ASN A 40 4.77 2.91 -2.96
C ASN A 40 4.12 2.47 -4.28
N PHE A 41 2.82 2.74 -4.42
CA PHE A 41 2.01 2.27 -5.53
C PHE A 41 1.36 3.44 -6.27
N PRO A 42 1.21 3.35 -7.61
CA PRO A 42 0.63 4.41 -8.42
C PRO A 42 -0.87 4.60 -8.15
N ASP A 43 -1.59 3.54 -7.76
CA ASP A 43 -3.03 3.57 -7.55
C ASP A 43 -3.47 2.59 -6.44
N LEU A 44 -4.73 2.75 -6.01
CA LEU A 44 -5.33 1.97 -4.93
C LEU A 44 -5.44 0.48 -5.29
N GLU A 45 -5.77 0.17 -6.54
CA GLU A 45 -6.00 -1.20 -7.00
C GLU A 45 -4.70 -1.99 -7.01
N THR A 46 -3.61 -1.40 -7.51
CA THR A 46 -2.27 -1.98 -7.50
C THR A 46 -1.80 -2.23 -6.06
N CYS A 47 -2.01 -1.27 -5.16
CA CYS A 47 -1.71 -1.45 -3.73
C CYS A 47 -2.53 -2.58 -3.11
N ALA A 48 -3.84 -2.62 -3.36
CA ALA A 48 -4.74 -3.62 -2.81
C ALA A 48 -4.50 -5.02 -3.39
N LYS A 49 -4.12 -5.13 -4.67
CA LYS A 49 -3.71 -6.41 -5.27
C LYS A 49 -2.39 -6.90 -4.69
N THR A 50 -1.42 -6.01 -4.52
CA THR A 50 -0.09 -6.38 -4.01
C THR A 50 -0.13 -6.71 -2.52
N CYS A 51 -0.86 -5.94 -1.72
CA CYS A 51 -0.85 -6.02 -0.26
C CYS A 51 -2.15 -6.50 0.38
N GLY A 52 -3.30 -6.31 -0.27
CA GLY A 52 -4.61 -6.73 0.22
C GLY A 52 -4.91 -8.22 0.04
N TRP A 53 -4.11 -8.95 -0.75
CA TRP A 53 -4.14 -10.42 -0.79
C TRP A 53 -3.38 -11.06 0.38
N TYR A 54 -2.80 -10.28 1.30
CA TYR A 54 -2.55 -10.72 2.68
C TYR A 54 -3.86 -10.85 3.47
N PHE A 55 -4.85 -11.53 2.89
CA PHE A 55 -5.74 -12.35 3.69
C PHE A 55 -4.87 -13.53 4.16
N PRO A 56 -4.67 -13.74 5.48
CA PRO A 56 -4.26 -15.07 5.90
C PRO A 56 -5.28 -16.03 5.28
N ARG A 57 -4.82 -17.22 4.87
CA ARG A 57 -5.61 -18.31 4.27
C ARG A 57 -6.84 -18.78 5.10
N LEU A 58 -7.34 -17.97 6.03
CA LEU A 58 -8.41 -18.22 6.99
C LEU A 58 -9.78 -17.65 6.57
N TYR A 59 -9.88 -16.73 5.60
CA TYR A 59 -11.20 -16.16 5.19
C TYR A 59 -11.79 -16.72 3.89
N LEU A 60 -11.09 -17.63 3.20
CA LEU A 60 -11.67 -18.39 2.07
C LEU A 60 -12.72 -19.43 2.51
N ARG A 61 -12.96 -19.61 3.82
CA ARG A 61 -13.95 -20.57 4.35
C ARG A 61 -15.29 -19.96 4.80
N CYS A 62 -15.47 -18.63 4.75
CA CYS A 62 -16.71 -18.00 5.22
C CYS A 62 -17.49 -17.25 4.12
N ARG A 63 -17.17 -17.47 2.85
CA ARG A 63 -17.90 -16.84 1.73
C ARG A 63 -18.41 -17.83 0.69
N ASN A 64 -18.87 -18.99 1.16
CA ASN A 64 -19.86 -19.79 0.45
C ASN A 64 -20.81 -20.38 1.50
N PRO A 65 -22.10 -19.99 1.56
CA PRO A 65 -23.13 -20.94 1.98
C PRO A 65 -23.17 -22.14 1.02
#